data_AF-A0A9W8EW81-F1
#
_entry.id   AF-A0A9W8EW81-F1
#
_cell.length_a   1.000
_cell.length_b   1.000
_cell.length_c   1.000
_cell.angle_alpha   90.00
_cell.angle_beta   90.00
_cell.angle_gamma   90.00
#
_symmetry.space_group_name_H-M   'P 1'
#
loop_
_entity.id
_entity.type
_entity.pdbx_description
1 polymer ?
#
loop_
_entity_poly.entity_id
_entity_poly.type
_entity_poly.pdbx_seq_one_letter_code
_entity_poly.pdbx_strand_id
1 'polypeptide(L)'
;MILYSPLYKEFEEMLDSSVQRENFLQFATQYYRSGLPLFLSDFQLLKYQVIEALKDSRHSTCTDNSHLAPHPVANQHAVQLVKDDRYPHESHPLAHLVPITKGIFESAMLLLPPNSIDKTTQFPEAVKSAFSNFVCTYFGRESYMAVSIPNEVVARIQKAVELSNVPLSVLDCAKDEVLFLLCTDVFAGYRKRLEAQCCSTVS
;
A
#
# COMPACT_ATOMS: atom_id res chain seq x y z
N MET A 1 7.27 24.36 -0.76
CA MET A 1 6.46 23.28 -0.15
C MET A 1 6.43 23.41 1.38
N ILE A 2 6.07 24.59 1.93
CA ILE A 2 6.13 24.88 3.39
C ILE A 2 4.73 25.15 3.99
N LEU A 3 3.72 25.47 3.17
CA LEU A 3 2.38 25.86 3.63
C LEU A 3 1.47 24.72 4.09
N TYR A 4 1.80 23.46 3.81
CA TYR A 4 0.95 22.30 4.13
C TYR A 4 1.41 21.52 5.37
N SER A 5 2.51 21.94 6.02
CA SER A 5 3.14 21.14 7.09
C SER A 5 2.20 20.84 8.28
N PRO A 6 1.38 21.77 8.79
CA PRO A 6 0.50 21.46 9.92
C PRO A 6 -0.66 20.51 9.56
N LEU A 7 -1.33 20.75 8.43
CA LEU A 7 -2.45 19.91 7.97
C LEU A 7 -1.97 18.49 7.65
N TYR A 8 -0.82 18.39 6.99
CA TYR A 8 -0.23 17.10 6.65
C TYR A 8 0.19 16.33 7.90
N LYS A 9 0.76 17.00 8.90
CA LYS A 9 1.10 16.36 10.18
C LYS A 9 -0.15 15.81 10.90
N GLU A 10 -1.22 16.59 10.97
CA GLU A 10 -2.49 16.14 11.55
C GLU A 10 -3.09 14.96 10.77
N PHE A 11 -2.97 14.98 9.44
CA PHE A 11 -3.37 13.88 8.59
C PHE A 11 -2.56 12.60 8.87
N GLU A 12 -1.23 12.72 9.02
CA GLU A 12 -0.37 11.60 9.40
C GLU A 12 -0.73 11.04 10.79
N GLU A 13 -0.93 11.92 11.79
CA GLU A 13 -1.34 11.52 13.14
C GLU A 13 -2.70 10.79 13.13
N MET A 14 -3.64 11.25 12.30
CA MET A 14 -4.93 10.58 12.10
C MET A 14 -4.75 9.20 11.46
N LEU A 15 -3.90 9.09 10.45
CA LEU A 15 -3.61 7.83 9.76
C LEU A 15 -2.88 6.80 10.64
N ASP A 16 -2.14 7.25 11.66
CA ASP A 16 -1.48 6.38 12.64
C ASP A 16 -2.48 5.78 13.65
N SER A 17 -3.64 6.42 13.87
CA SER A 17 -4.72 5.87 14.68
C SER A 17 -5.60 4.92 13.83
N SER A 18 -5.63 3.62 14.16
CA SER A 18 -6.42 2.63 13.41
C SER A 18 -7.90 3.02 13.28
N VAL A 19 -8.52 3.43 14.39
CA VAL A 19 -9.94 3.83 14.42
C VAL A 19 -10.19 5.07 13.58
N GLN A 20 -9.35 6.12 13.70
CA GLN A 20 -9.57 7.34 12.94
C GLN A 20 -9.28 7.13 11.44
N ARG A 21 -8.23 6.37 11.12
CA ARG A 21 -7.92 5.93 9.77
C ARG A 21 -9.08 5.18 9.14
N GLU A 22 -9.66 4.19 9.83
CA GLU A 22 -10.79 3.42 9.31
C GLU A 22 -11.98 4.33 9.00
N ASN A 23 -12.35 5.20 9.95
CA ASN A 23 -13.42 6.18 9.76
C ASN A 23 -13.15 7.11 8.57
N PHE A 24 -11.90 7.57 8.42
CA PHE A 24 -11.49 8.43 7.31
C PHE A 24 -11.54 7.69 5.97
N LEU A 25 -11.03 6.47 5.88
CA LEU A 25 -11.05 5.69 4.65
C LEU A 25 -12.47 5.30 4.24
N GLN A 26 -13.33 4.96 5.21
CA GLN A 26 -14.75 4.71 4.97
C GLN A 26 -15.44 5.98 4.42
N PHE A 27 -15.18 7.13 5.03
CA PHE A 27 -15.66 8.42 4.53
C PHE A 27 -15.15 8.71 3.11
N ALA A 28 -13.86 8.54 2.87
CA ALA A 28 -13.23 8.81 1.58
C ALA A 28 -13.88 7.96 0.47
N THR A 29 -14.08 6.67 0.74
CA THR A 29 -14.71 5.73 -0.20
C THR A 29 -16.18 6.06 -0.43
N GLN A 30 -16.94 6.42 0.61
CA GLN A 30 -18.35 6.73 0.49
C GLN A 30 -18.60 7.99 -0.36
N TYR A 31 -17.81 9.05 -0.14
CA TYR A 31 -18.10 10.38 -0.69
C TYR A 31 -17.32 10.72 -1.95
N TYR A 32 -16.10 10.21 -2.09
CA TYR A 32 -15.23 10.56 -3.22
C TYR A 32 -15.16 9.44 -4.26
N ARG A 33 -15.56 8.21 -3.90
CA ARG A 33 -15.50 7.00 -4.76
C ARG A 33 -14.21 6.91 -5.58
N SER A 34 -13.11 7.41 -5.02
CA SER A 34 -11.87 7.57 -5.74
C SER A 34 -11.01 6.31 -5.61
N GLY A 35 -10.11 6.11 -6.57
CA GLY A 35 -9.10 5.06 -6.48
C GLY A 35 -8.07 5.31 -5.36
N LEU A 36 -8.05 6.50 -4.73
CA LEU A 36 -6.99 6.90 -3.78
C LEU A 36 -7.02 6.11 -2.45
N PRO A 37 -8.17 5.92 -1.76
CA PRO A 37 -8.22 5.13 -0.53
C PRO A 37 -7.91 3.66 -0.81
N LEU A 38 -8.42 3.12 -1.94
CA LEU A 38 -8.14 1.74 -2.37
C LEU A 38 -6.67 1.54 -2.72
N PHE A 39 -6.05 2.50 -3.39
CA PHE A 39 -4.61 2.51 -3.65
C PHE A 39 -3.82 2.32 -2.37
N LEU A 40 -4.14 3.08 -1.31
CA LEU A 40 -3.41 2.96 -0.04
C LEU A 40 -3.60 1.58 0.59
N SER A 41 -4.81 1.03 0.57
CA SER A 41 -5.11 -0.30 1.08
C SER A 41 -4.32 -1.38 0.34
N ASP A 42 -4.36 -1.37 -0.99
CA ASP A 42 -3.64 -2.34 -1.82
C ASP A 42 -2.12 -2.15 -1.73
N PHE A 43 -1.65 -0.91 -1.56
CA PHE A 43 -0.24 -0.62 -1.33
C PHE A 43 0.24 -1.22 -0.01
N GLN A 44 -0.56 -1.16 1.07
CA GLN A 44 -0.22 -1.84 2.32
C GLN A 44 -0.18 -3.36 2.14
N LEU A 45 -1.13 -3.95 1.41
CA LEU A 45 -1.13 -5.38 1.15
C LEU A 45 0.14 -5.82 0.38
N LEU A 46 0.46 -5.12 -0.71
CA LEU A 46 1.67 -5.37 -1.48
C LEU A 46 2.92 -5.23 -0.61
N LYS A 47 2.96 -4.22 0.25
CA LYS A 47 4.04 -4.00 1.20
C LYS A 47 4.22 -5.18 2.16
N TYR A 48 3.14 -5.72 2.71
CA TYR A 48 3.21 -6.89 3.59
C TYR A 48 3.72 -8.12 2.85
N GLN A 49 3.19 -8.39 1.66
CA GLN A 49 3.63 -9.50 0.81
C GLN A 49 5.13 -9.42 0.49
N VAL A 50 5.64 -8.23 0.17
CA VAL A 50 7.07 -8.00 -0.07
C VAL A 50 7.89 -8.31 1.18
N ILE A 51 7.48 -7.82 2.34
CA ILE A 51 8.22 -8.02 3.59
C ILE A 51 8.25 -9.50 3.98
N GLU A 52 7.14 -10.22 3.81
CA GLU A 52 7.07 -11.67 4.05
C GLU A 52 7.94 -12.45 3.08
N ALA A 53 7.86 -12.16 1.77
CA ALA A 53 8.72 -12.80 0.78
C ALA A 53 10.22 -12.55 1.02
N LEU A 54 10.58 -11.36 1.53
CA LEU A 54 11.94 -11.05 1.95
C LEU A 54 12.39 -11.81 3.21
N LYS A 55 11.48 -12.22 4.08
CA LYS A 55 11.78 -13.11 5.22
C LYS A 55 12.00 -14.55 4.74
N ASP A 56 11.09 -15.05 3.92
CA ASP A 56 11.09 -16.45 3.46
C ASP A 56 12.30 -16.78 2.59
N SER A 57 12.70 -15.84 1.72
CA SER A 57 13.89 -15.99 0.86
C SER A 57 15.20 -16.22 1.66
N ARG A 58 15.20 -15.91 2.97
CA ARG A 58 16.35 -16.13 3.86
C ARG A 58 16.29 -17.47 4.59
N HIS A 59 15.11 -18.05 4.75
CA HIS A 59 14.95 -19.34 5.38
C HIS A 59 15.24 -20.50 4.41
N SER A 60 15.20 -20.26 3.10
CA SER A 60 15.50 -21.26 2.07
C SER A 60 17.00 -21.56 1.85
N THR A 61 17.93 -20.88 2.54
CA THR A 61 19.38 -21.15 2.39
C THR A 61 19.93 -22.21 3.34
N CYS A 62 19.08 -22.94 4.07
CA CYS A 62 19.52 -24.00 4.97
C CYS A 62 18.56 -25.20 4.94
N THR A 63 18.43 -25.84 3.79
CA THR A 63 17.81 -27.17 3.71
C THR A 63 18.70 -28.10 2.91
N ASP A 64 19.23 -29.08 3.66
CA ASP A 64 20.00 -30.21 3.20
C ASP A 64 19.42 -30.87 1.94
N ASN A 65 20.32 -31.26 1.05
CA ASN A 65 20.03 -32.10 -0.10
C ASN A 65 19.54 -33.48 0.39
N SER A 66 18.23 -33.71 0.38
CA SER A 66 17.66 -35.05 0.32
C SER A 66 16.48 -35.11 -0.65
N HIS A 67 16.85 -35.23 -1.92
CA HIS A 67 16.31 -36.14 -2.93
C HIS A 67 14.95 -36.80 -2.62
N LEU A 68 13.88 -36.34 -3.28
CA LEU A 68 12.85 -37.20 -3.92
C LEU A 68 11.90 -36.38 -4.81
N ALA A 69 11.41 -37.06 -5.86
CA ALA A 69 10.98 -36.56 -7.16
C ALA A 69 9.55 -35.94 -7.23
N PRO A 70 9.14 -35.37 -8.39
CA PRO A 70 7.96 -34.50 -8.52
C PRO A 70 6.69 -35.18 -9.08
N HIS A 71 5.56 -34.46 -9.00
CA HIS A 71 4.30 -34.47 -9.80
C HIS A 71 3.00 -34.60 -8.95
N PRO A 72 1.80 -34.23 -9.46
CA PRO A 72 1.42 -33.16 -10.40
C PRO A 72 0.26 -32.27 -9.90
N VAL A 73 -0.07 -31.27 -10.73
CA VAL A 73 -1.08 -30.21 -10.64
C VAL A 73 -2.51 -30.69 -10.37
N ALA A 74 -3.24 -29.98 -9.51
CA ALA A 74 -4.70 -29.92 -9.52
C ALA A 74 -5.19 -28.47 -9.32
N ASN A 75 -5.62 -27.86 -10.43
CA ASN A 75 -6.53 -26.71 -10.47
C ASN A 75 -7.80 -27.03 -9.68
N GLN A 76 -8.22 -26.16 -8.74
CA GLN A 76 -9.63 -25.90 -8.52
C GLN A 76 -9.87 -24.42 -8.17
N HIS A 77 -10.57 -23.76 -9.10
CA HIS A 77 -11.32 -22.53 -8.87
C HIS A 77 -12.32 -22.72 -7.73
N ALA A 78 -12.34 -21.77 -6.80
CA ALA A 78 -13.56 -21.32 -6.15
C ALA A 78 -13.36 -19.85 -5.77
N VAL A 79 -13.82 -18.95 -6.63
CA VAL A 79 -14.02 -17.54 -6.30
C VAL A 79 -15.12 -17.48 -5.26
N GLN A 80 -14.75 -17.44 -3.98
CA GLN A 80 -15.66 -17.12 -2.91
C GLN A 80 -15.79 -15.60 -2.83
N LEU A 81 -16.75 -15.08 -3.59
CA LEU A 81 -17.27 -13.72 -3.44
C LEU A 81 -18.11 -13.68 -2.16
N VAL A 82 -17.44 -13.59 -1.01
CA VAL A 82 -18.09 -13.18 0.24
C VAL A 82 -17.69 -11.73 0.47
N LYS A 83 -18.65 -10.82 0.25
CA LYS A 83 -18.60 -9.45 0.75
C LYS A 83 -18.54 -9.52 2.28
N ASP A 84 -17.38 -9.24 2.85
CA ASP A 84 -17.29 -8.64 4.18
C ASP A 84 -16.84 -7.19 3.93
N ASP A 85 -17.72 -6.23 4.27
CA ASP A 85 -17.56 -4.78 4.04
C ASP A 85 -16.51 -4.13 4.96
N ARG A 86 -15.54 -4.91 5.44
CA ARG A 86 -14.41 -4.45 6.25
C ARG A 86 -13.14 -4.59 5.44
N TYR A 87 -12.37 -3.50 5.32
CA TYR A 87 -11.07 -3.51 4.66
C TYR A 87 -10.23 -4.67 5.24
N PRO A 88 -9.93 -5.73 4.46
CA PRO A 88 -9.34 -6.98 4.98
C PRO A 88 -7.87 -6.84 5.43
N HIS A 89 -7.37 -5.61 5.57
CA HIS A 89 -5.96 -5.30 5.75
C HIS A 89 -5.59 -4.94 7.20
N GLU A 90 -6.56 -4.56 8.05
CA GLU A 90 -6.32 -4.29 9.47
C GLU A 90 -6.07 -5.58 10.27
N SER A 91 -6.48 -6.73 9.77
CA SER A 91 -6.23 -8.04 10.40
C SER A 91 -4.84 -8.60 10.11
N HIS A 92 -4.05 -7.95 9.26
CA HIS A 92 -2.71 -8.42 8.95
C HIS A 92 -1.79 -8.27 10.18
N PRO A 93 -0.99 -9.29 10.56
CA PRO A 93 -0.13 -9.20 11.74
C PRO A 93 0.86 -8.02 11.72
N LEU A 94 1.21 -7.54 10.52
CA LEU A 94 2.11 -6.41 10.31
C LEU A 94 1.42 -5.04 10.35
N ALA A 95 0.09 -4.98 10.36
CA ALA A 95 -0.65 -3.72 10.23
C ALA A 95 -0.41 -2.74 11.39
N HIS A 96 -0.11 -3.25 12.58
CA HIS A 96 0.23 -2.43 13.75
C HIS A 96 1.71 -2.06 13.84
N LEU A 97 2.57 -2.72 13.06
CA LEU A 97 4.02 -2.54 13.12
C LEU A 97 4.55 -1.59 12.03
N VAL A 98 3.75 -1.37 10.99
CA VAL A 98 4.18 -0.61 9.81
C VAL A 98 3.23 0.54 9.57
N PRO A 99 3.68 1.80 9.70
CA PRO A 99 2.85 2.95 9.40
C PRO A 99 2.44 2.97 7.92
N ILE A 100 1.19 3.39 7.66
CA ILE A 100 0.65 3.50 6.29
C ILE A 100 1.40 4.54 5.45
N THR A 101 1.95 5.55 6.13
CA THR A 101 2.73 6.66 5.55
C THR A 101 4.12 6.21 5.07
N LYS A 102 4.62 5.07 5.55
CA LYS A 102 5.96 4.56 5.20
C LYS A 102 5.96 3.74 3.91
N GLY A 103 7.00 3.97 3.10
CA GLY A 103 7.28 3.22 1.88
C GLY A 103 7.65 1.75 2.15
N ILE A 104 7.72 0.94 1.09
CA ILE A 104 8.04 -0.50 1.22
C ILE A 104 9.45 -0.69 1.75
N PHE A 105 10.42 0.03 1.17
CA PHE A 105 11.82 -0.03 1.60
C PHE A 105 11.99 0.35 3.08
N GLU A 106 11.43 1.49 3.50
CA GLU A 106 11.52 1.96 4.89
C GLU A 106 10.88 0.98 5.86
N SER A 107 9.72 0.43 5.49
CA SER A 107 9.00 -0.55 6.30
C SER A 107 9.76 -1.86 6.44
N ALA A 108 10.41 -2.29 5.36
CA ALA A 108 11.26 -3.46 5.37
C ALA A 108 12.48 -3.25 6.28
N MET A 109 13.10 -2.05 6.26
CA MET A 109 14.18 -1.69 7.20
C MET A 109 13.74 -1.69 8.66
N LEU A 110 12.49 -1.33 8.96
CA LEU A 110 11.95 -1.34 10.33
C LEU A 110 11.74 -2.76 10.88
N LEU A 111 11.36 -3.70 10.01
CA LEU A 111 10.95 -5.05 10.42
C LEU A 111 12.01 -6.13 10.25
N LEU A 112 13.05 -5.86 9.48
CA LEU A 112 14.04 -6.86 9.11
C LEU A 112 15.39 -6.54 9.75
N PRO A 113 16.21 -7.56 10.06
CA PRO A 113 17.52 -7.37 10.67
C PRO A 113 18.36 -6.30 9.97
N PRO A 114 19.18 -5.52 10.70
CA PRO A 114 20.12 -4.57 10.12
C PRO A 114 21.01 -5.23 9.06
N ASN A 115 21.39 -4.48 8.02
CA ASN A 115 22.21 -4.94 6.88
C ASN A 115 21.58 -6.00 5.98
N SER A 116 20.33 -6.40 6.23
CA SER A 116 19.65 -7.39 5.38
C SER A 116 18.98 -6.79 4.14
N ILE A 117 18.90 -5.46 4.10
CA ILE A 117 18.33 -4.69 3.00
C ILE A 117 19.19 -3.47 2.80
N ASP A 118 19.40 -3.11 1.54
CA ASP A 118 20.04 -1.88 1.11
C ASP A 118 19.27 -1.23 -0.04
N LYS A 119 19.74 -0.07 -0.51
CA LYS A 119 19.08 0.69 -1.58
C LYS A 119 19.03 -0.03 -2.93
N THR A 120 19.80 -1.12 -3.08
CA THR A 120 19.83 -1.94 -4.29
C THR A 120 18.89 -3.14 -4.20
N THR A 121 18.30 -3.39 -3.04
CA THR A 121 17.34 -4.47 -2.82
C THR A 121 16.11 -4.29 -3.72
N GLN A 122 15.75 -5.37 -4.40
CA GLN A 122 14.68 -5.40 -5.39
C GLN A 122 13.44 -6.10 -4.85
N PHE A 123 12.32 -5.93 -5.55
CA PHE A 123 11.12 -6.73 -5.32
C PHE A 123 11.43 -8.22 -5.49
N PRO A 124 11.06 -9.08 -4.52
CA PRO A 124 11.19 -10.52 -4.65
C PRO A 124 10.41 -11.07 -5.84
N GLU A 125 10.93 -12.12 -6.48
CA GLU A 125 10.28 -12.74 -7.64
C GLU A 125 8.85 -13.21 -7.32
N ALA A 126 8.66 -13.78 -6.13
CA ALA A 126 7.37 -14.28 -5.66
C ALA A 126 6.23 -13.24 -5.66
N VAL A 127 6.57 -11.95 -5.58
CA VAL A 127 5.60 -10.84 -5.53
C VAL A 127 5.57 -9.98 -6.78
N LYS A 128 6.39 -10.29 -7.81
CA LYS A 128 6.41 -9.50 -9.06
C LYS A 128 5.06 -9.51 -9.78
N SER A 129 4.33 -10.63 -9.75
CA SER A 129 2.97 -10.69 -10.32
C SER A 129 2.00 -9.73 -9.59
N ALA A 130 2.04 -9.71 -8.25
CA ALA A 130 1.24 -8.79 -7.45
C ALA A 130 1.61 -7.33 -7.72
N PHE A 131 2.90 -7.03 -7.82
CA PHE A 131 3.40 -5.71 -8.21
C PHE A 131 2.92 -5.30 -9.60
N SER A 132 3.03 -6.17 -10.61
CA SER A 132 2.55 -5.88 -11.97
C SER A 132 1.04 -5.64 -12.01
N ASN A 133 0.26 -6.44 -11.28
CA ASN A 133 -1.18 -6.22 -11.14
C ASN A 133 -1.49 -4.87 -10.50
N PHE A 134 -0.76 -4.51 -9.43
CA PHE A 134 -0.88 -3.20 -8.79
C PHE A 134 -0.60 -2.07 -9.78
N VAL A 135 0.48 -2.18 -10.57
CA VAL A 135 0.83 -1.16 -11.57
C VAL A 135 -0.22 -1.03 -12.66
N CYS A 136 -0.72 -2.16 -13.19
CA CYS A 136 -1.79 -2.14 -14.20
C CYS A 136 -3.08 -1.50 -13.65
N THR A 137 -3.45 -1.80 -12.41
CA THR A 137 -4.67 -1.28 -11.78
C THR A 137 -4.58 0.22 -11.52
N TYR A 138 -3.46 0.73 -11.01
CA TYR A 138 -3.40 2.12 -10.54
C TYR A 138 -2.66 3.08 -11.48
N PHE A 139 -1.87 2.56 -12.42
CA PHE A 139 -1.08 3.37 -13.36
C PHE A 139 -1.29 2.97 -14.83
N GLY A 140 -2.24 2.08 -15.11
CA GLY A 140 -2.68 1.76 -16.46
C GLY A 140 -3.52 2.89 -17.05
N ARG A 141 -3.22 3.32 -18.28
CA ARG A 141 -3.94 4.43 -18.96
C ARG A 141 -5.45 4.18 -19.10
N GLU A 142 -5.83 2.93 -19.32
CA GLU A 142 -7.22 2.50 -19.52
C GLU A 142 -7.85 1.96 -18.23
N SER A 143 -7.16 2.07 -17.09
CA SER A 143 -7.71 1.57 -15.84
C SER A 143 -8.70 2.56 -15.25
N TYR A 144 -9.88 2.07 -14.89
CA TYR A 144 -10.89 2.85 -14.16
C TYR A 144 -10.46 3.20 -12.73
N MET A 145 -9.43 2.53 -12.19
CA MET A 145 -8.82 2.79 -10.88
C MET A 145 -7.53 3.63 -10.97
N ALA A 146 -7.18 4.12 -12.16
CA ALA A 146 -5.96 4.91 -12.33
C ALA A 146 -5.96 6.13 -11.40
N VAL A 147 -4.88 6.29 -10.63
CA VAL A 147 -4.70 7.45 -9.75
C VAL A 147 -4.21 8.65 -10.56
N SER A 148 -4.72 9.84 -10.23
CA SER A 148 -4.36 11.08 -10.92
C SER A 148 -3.07 11.67 -10.33
N ILE A 149 -1.92 11.10 -10.70
CA ILE A 149 -0.59 11.57 -10.26
C ILE A 149 0.24 12.06 -11.48
N PRO A 150 1.34 12.80 -11.27
CA PRO A 150 2.17 13.29 -12.37
C PRO A 150 2.68 12.17 -13.29
N ASN A 151 2.63 12.42 -14.60
CA ASN A 151 3.05 11.45 -15.62
C ASN A 151 4.51 11.03 -15.49
N GLU A 152 5.37 11.91 -14.96
CA GLU A 152 6.77 11.62 -14.70
C GLU A 152 6.95 10.54 -13.62
N VAL A 153 6.03 10.45 -12.65
CA VAL A 153 6.03 9.38 -11.65
C VAL A 153 5.59 8.07 -12.28
N VAL A 154 4.51 8.09 -13.05
CA VAL A 154 3.99 6.93 -13.78
C VAL A 154 5.04 6.36 -14.74
N ALA A 155 5.69 7.21 -15.54
CA ALA A 155 6.72 6.81 -16.49
C ALA A 155 7.93 6.14 -15.82
N ARG A 156 8.34 6.62 -14.63
CA ARG A 156 9.41 5.98 -13.85
C ARG A 156 9.03 4.58 -13.39
N ILE A 157 7.79 4.40 -12.92
CA ILE A 157 7.28 3.09 -12.48
C ILE A 157 7.18 2.13 -13.67
N GLN A 158 6.61 2.57 -14.78
CA GLN A 158 6.49 1.76 -16.00
C GLN A 158 7.86 1.33 -16.54
N LYS A 159 8.84 2.24 -16.59
CA LYS A 159 10.21 1.92 -16.99
C LYS A 159 10.87 0.89 -16.06
N ALA A 160 10.61 0.95 -14.76
CA ALA A 160 11.15 -0.03 -13.81
C ALA A 160 10.58 -1.44 -14.05
N VAL A 161 9.28 -1.54 -14.37
CA VAL A 161 8.63 -2.80 -14.76
C VAL A 161 9.29 -3.38 -16.02
N GLU A 162 9.51 -2.57 -17.05
CA GLU A 162 10.14 -2.99 -18.31
C GLU A 162 11.56 -3.54 -18.11
N LEU A 163 12.35 -2.92 -17.24
CA LEU A 163 13.73 -3.32 -16.99
C LEU A 163 13.87 -4.57 -16.09
N SER A 164 12.76 -5.11 -15.57
CA SER A 164 12.72 -6.28 -14.65
C SER A 164 13.55 -6.16 -13.37
N ASN A 165 14.15 -5.00 -13.14
CA ASN A 165 14.91 -4.63 -11.95
C ASN A 165 14.14 -3.51 -11.23
N VAL A 166 13.32 -3.93 -10.28
CA VAL A 166 12.38 -3.05 -9.59
C VAL A 166 12.89 -2.81 -8.18
N PRO A 167 13.39 -1.60 -7.85
CA PRO A 167 13.81 -1.29 -6.50
C PRO A 167 12.60 -1.19 -5.56
N LEU A 168 12.80 -1.53 -4.27
CA LEU A 168 11.72 -1.46 -3.27
C LEU A 168 11.10 -0.07 -3.11
N SER A 169 11.85 1.00 -3.43
CA SER A 169 11.40 2.39 -3.34
C SER A 169 10.68 2.91 -4.58
N VAL A 170 10.48 2.09 -5.62
CA VAL A 170 9.94 2.54 -6.91
C VAL A 170 8.57 3.24 -6.80
N LEU A 171 7.77 2.84 -5.80
CA LEU A 171 6.42 3.35 -5.57
C LEU A 171 6.36 4.52 -4.57
N ASP A 172 7.48 4.90 -3.94
CA ASP A 172 7.47 5.86 -2.84
C ASP A 172 6.94 7.24 -3.29
N CYS A 173 7.40 7.73 -4.45
CA CYS A 173 6.87 8.97 -5.02
C CYS A 173 5.36 8.88 -5.31
N ALA A 174 4.86 7.77 -5.85
CA ALA A 174 3.44 7.63 -6.14
C ALA A 174 2.61 7.60 -4.85
N LYS A 175 3.11 6.90 -3.82
CA LYS A 175 2.51 6.90 -2.48
C LYS A 175 2.45 8.31 -1.90
N ASP A 176 3.53 9.08 -1.98
CA ASP A 176 3.59 10.45 -1.47
C ASP A 176 2.58 11.36 -2.20
N GLU A 177 2.46 11.25 -3.51
CA GLU A 177 1.46 12.00 -4.30
C GLU A 177 0.04 11.60 -3.91
N VAL A 178 -0.25 10.30 -3.72
CA VAL A 178 -1.58 9.85 -3.28
C VAL A 178 -1.91 10.33 -1.87
N LEU A 179 -0.94 10.29 -0.94
CA LEU A 179 -1.11 10.83 0.41
C LEU A 179 -1.35 12.34 0.37
N PHE A 180 -0.62 13.06 -0.48
CA PHE A 180 -0.82 14.49 -0.69
C PHE A 180 -2.24 14.78 -1.18
N LEU A 181 -2.73 14.10 -2.22
CA LEU A 181 -4.08 14.27 -2.75
C LEU A 181 -5.16 13.93 -1.72
N LEU A 182 -4.99 12.85 -0.97
CA LEU A 182 -5.90 12.50 0.13
C LEU A 182 -5.93 13.57 1.20
N CYS A 183 -4.77 14.15 1.54
CA CYS A 183 -4.67 15.22 2.52
C CYS A 183 -5.37 16.50 2.04
N THR A 184 -5.08 16.96 0.81
CA THR A 184 -5.57 18.25 0.31
C THR A 184 -7.04 18.22 -0.04
N ASP A 185 -7.53 17.13 -0.62
CA ASP A 185 -8.86 17.11 -1.24
C ASP A 185 -9.89 16.43 -0.34
N VAL A 186 -9.50 15.30 0.27
CA VAL A 186 -10.42 14.44 1.01
C VAL A 186 -10.42 14.79 2.49
N PHE A 187 -9.24 14.88 3.11
CA PHE A 187 -9.11 15.13 4.55
C PHE A 187 -9.55 16.54 4.93
N ALA A 188 -9.24 17.55 4.12
CA ALA A 188 -9.77 18.89 4.32
C ALA A 188 -11.32 18.93 4.33
N GLY A 189 -11.96 18.12 3.47
CA GLY A 189 -13.41 17.96 3.46
C GLY A 189 -13.96 17.15 4.64
N TYR A 190 -13.24 16.13 5.07
CA TYR A 190 -13.56 15.32 6.25
C TYR A 190 -13.58 16.17 7.52
N ARG A 191 -12.55 16.99 7.73
CA ARG A 191 -12.44 17.90 8.89
C ARG A 191 -13.61 18.85 9.03
N LYS A 192 -13.99 19.53 7.93
CA LYS A 192 -15.13 20.46 7.93
C LYS A 192 -16.43 19.80 8.40
N ARG A 193 -16.61 18.50 8.12
CA ARG A 193 -17.80 17.76 8.57
C ARG A 193 -17.73 17.36 10.03
N LEU A 194 -16.56 16.97 10.54
CA LEU A 194 -16.38 16.70 11.96
C LEU A 194 -16.69 17.96 12.79
N GLU A 195 -16.19 19.12 12.37
CA GLU A 195 -16.46 20.40 13.01
C GLU A 195 -17.97 20.73 13.03
N ALA A 196 -18.68 20.49 11.91
CA ALA A 196 -20.13 20.71 11.83
C ALA A 196 -20.96 19.77 12.74
N GLN A 197 -20.50 18.53 12.95
CA GLN A 197 -21.14 17.56 13.86
C GLN A 197 -20.94 17.91 15.33
N CYS A 198 -19.79 18.48 15.69
CA CYS A 198 -19.54 18.97 17.04
C CYS A 198 -20.40 20.19 17.39
N CYS A 199 -20.67 21.09 16.44
CA CYS A 199 -21.53 22.25 16.70
C CYS A 199 -23.02 21.90 16.87
N SER A 200 -23.48 20.77 16.32
CA SER A 200 -24.90 20.36 16.36
C SER A 200 -25.29 19.56 17.61
N THR A 201 -24.33 19.15 18.44
CA THR A 201 -24.58 18.44 19.71
C THR A 201 -24.59 19.35 20.94
N VAL A 202 -24.40 20.65 20.76
CA VAL A 202 -24.34 21.67 21.84
C VAL A 202 -25.56 22.62 21.79
N SER A 203 -26.64 22.23 21.09
CA SER A 203 -27.92 22.97 21.02
C SER A 203 -29.06 22.09 21.52
#